data_AF-A0AA96UG94-F1
#
_entry.id   AF-A0AA96UG94-F1
#
_cell.length_a   1.000
_cell.length_b   1.000
_cell.length_c   1.000
_cell.angle_alpha   90.00
_cell.angle_beta   90.00
_cell.angle_gamma   90.00
#
_symmetry.space_group_name_H-M   'P 1'
#
loop_
_entity.id
_entity.type
_entity.pdbx_description
1 polymer ?
#
loop_
_entity_poly.entity_id
_entity_poly.type
_entity_poly.pdbx_seq_one_letter_code
_entity_poly.pdbx_strand_id
1 'polypeptide(L)'
;MVHLARPVPRHVPVLRRVPAVRREAGGAQGGELRITRRTGFPAEIRWHPGTGEPVELLPPYRLERVELRHSHRARLHGLTAGVRLVTAGWSPLFLVAPADLPALALAAASTRRTAC
;
A
#
# COMPACT_ATOMS: atom_id res chain seq x y z
N MET A 1 -41.28 12.96 -9.05
CA MET A 1 -40.34 12.17 -8.21
C MET A 1 -39.18 11.76 -9.10
N VAL A 2 -38.06 12.49 -9.04
CA VAL A 2 -36.94 12.26 -9.96
C VAL A 2 -35.97 11.29 -9.29
N HIS A 3 -35.87 10.07 -9.80
CA HIS A 3 -34.80 9.15 -9.43
C HIS A 3 -33.49 9.71 -10.00
N LEU A 4 -32.71 10.39 -9.15
CA LEU A 4 -31.30 10.66 -9.43
C LEU A 4 -30.55 9.34 -9.34
N ALA A 5 -30.45 8.64 -10.47
CA ALA A 5 -29.51 7.56 -10.66
C ALA A 5 -28.11 8.13 -10.38
N ARG A 6 -27.55 7.80 -9.21
CA ARG A 6 -26.16 8.12 -8.89
C ARG A 6 -25.28 7.50 -9.98
N PRO A 7 -24.41 8.26 -10.65
CA PRO A 7 -23.46 7.66 -11.56
C PRO A 7 -22.51 6.80 -10.73
N VAL A 8 -22.61 5.48 -10.90
CA VAL A 8 -21.61 4.53 -10.41
C VAL A 8 -20.29 4.95 -11.08
N PRO A 9 -19.23 5.30 -10.33
CA PRO A 9 -17.97 5.65 -10.94
C PRO A 9 -17.42 4.40 -11.64
N ARG A 10 -17.62 4.34 -12.95
CA ARG A 10 -16.97 3.37 -13.84
C ARG A 10 -15.47 3.68 -13.78
N HIS A 11 -14.71 2.70 -13.29
CA HIS A 11 -13.26 2.72 -13.11
C HIS A 11 -12.73 3.76 -12.11
N VAL A 12 -12.40 3.30 -10.91
CA VAL A 12 -11.40 3.99 -10.10
C VAL A 12 -10.04 3.66 -10.74
N PRO A 13 -9.33 4.64 -11.34
CA PRO A 13 -8.04 4.36 -11.94
C PRO A 13 -7.05 3.92 -10.85
N VAL A 14 -6.34 2.83 -11.09
CA VAL A 14 -5.15 2.50 -10.31
C VAL A 14 -4.12 3.56 -10.65
N LEU A 15 -3.82 4.43 -9.68
CA LEU A 15 -2.87 5.51 -9.88
C LEU A 15 -1.43 4.99 -9.89
N ARG A 16 -1.14 3.98 -9.06
CA ARG A 16 0.20 3.43 -8.93
C ARG A 16 0.13 1.97 -8.49
N ARG A 17 1.01 1.16 -9.08
CA ARG A 17 1.35 -0.18 -8.58
C ARG A 17 2.78 -0.09 -8.04
N VAL A 18 2.98 -0.54 -6.81
CA VAL A 18 4.28 -0.53 -6.15
C VAL A 18 4.68 -2.00 -5.94
N PRO A 19 5.62 -2.53 -6.73
CA PRO A 19 6.17 -3.87 -6.49
C PRO A 19 6.72 -3.94 -5.07
N ALA A 20 6.35 -4.99 -4.35
CA ALA A 20 6.77 -5.17 -2.97
C ALA A 20 6.93 -6.64 -2.61
N VAL A 21 7.76 -6.90 -1.60
CA VAL A 21 7.83 -8.19 -0.93
C VAL A 21 7.27 -8.04 0.48
N ARG A 22 6.16 -8.71 0.77
CA ARG A 22 5.59 -8.80 2.11
C ARG A 22 6.40 -9.80 2.93
N ARG A 23 6.80 -9.42 4.13
CA ARG A 23 7.45 -10.28 5.11
C ARG A 23 6.43 -10.79 6.13
N GLU A 24 6.43 -12.10 6.35
CA GLU A 24 5.57 -12.77 7.32
C GLU A 24 6.41 -13.62 8.28
N ALA A 25 5.79 -14.06 9.37
CA ALA A 25 6.40 -15.04 10.27
C ALA A 25 6.67 -16.33 9.47
N GLY A 26 7.94 -16.66 9.27
CA GLY A 26 8.36 -17.86 8.53
C GLY A 26 8.51 -17.70 7.01
N GLY A 27 8.23 -16.53 6.42
CA GLY A 27 8.20 -16.43 4.95
C GLY A 27 8.34 -15.03 4.35
N ALA A 28 8.37 -15.00 3.03
CA ALA A 28 8.29 -13.79 2.22
C ALA A 28 7.41 -14.07 1.00
N GLN A 29 6.51 -13.13 0.68
CA GLN A 29 5.59 -13.23 -0.43
C GLN A 29 5.76 -12.03 -1.36
N GLY A 30 6.02 -12.28 -2.65
CA GLY A 30 6.07 -11.23 -3.66
C GLY A 30 4.68 -10.79 -4.11
N GLY A 31 4.56 -9.55 -4.57
CA GLY A 31 3.31 -8.97 -5.05
C GLY A 31 3.40 -7.47 -5.26
N GLU A 32 2.27 -6.79 -5.18
CA GLU A 32 2.16 -5.34 -5.41
C GLU A 32 1.26 -4.68 -4.36
N LEU A 33 1.66 -3.49 -3.91
CA LEU A 33 0.75 -2.54 -3.28
C LEU A 33 0.09 -1.71 -4.38
N ARG A 34 -1.23 -1.85 -4.52
CA ARG A 34 -2.03 -1.06 -5.48
C ARG A 34 -2.63 0.12 -4.77
N ILE A 35 -2.33 1.30 -5.29
CA ILE A 35 -2.83 2.57 -4.79
C ILE A 35 -3.90 3.09 -5.75
N THR A 36 -5.12 3.19 -5.24
CA THR A 36 -6.26 3.81 -5.94
C THR A 36 -6.63 5.10 -5.24
N ARG A 37 -7.09 6.09 -6.01
CA ARG A 37 -7.63 7.33 -5.42
C ARG A 37 -8.80 7.81 -6.25
N ARG A 38 -9.90 8.09 -5.58
CA ARG A 38 -11.07 8.74 -6.18
C ARG A 38 -10.96 10.24 -5.93
N THR A 39 -11.32 11.05 -6.93
CA THR A 39 -11.36 12.51 -6.78
C THR A 39 -12.21 12.89 -5.57
N GLY A 40 -11.66 13.71 -4.67
CA GLY A 40 -12.33 14.11 -3.43
C GLY A 40 -12.24 13.13 -2.26
N PHE A 41 -11.60 11.96 -2.43
CA PHE A 41 -11.44 10.96 -1.37
C PHE A 41 -9.95 10.69 -1.06
N PRO A 42 -9.64 10.20 0.16
CA PRO A 42 -8.32 9.65 0.46
C PRO A 42 -7.93 8.51 -0.47
N ALA A 43 -6.63 8.22 -0.55
CA ALA A 43 -6.16 7.05 -1.26
C ALA A 43 -6.58 5.76 -0.53
N GLU A 44 -6.82 4.71 -1.29
CA GLU A 44 -6.96 3.33 -0.83
C GLU A 44 -5.69 2.57 -1.20
N ILE A 45 -5.23 1.67 -0.32
CA ILE A 45 -4.09 0.79 -0.61
C ILE A 45 -4.59 -0.65 -0.48
N ARG A 46 -4.29 -1.49 -1.47
CA ARG A 46 -4.56 -2.94 -1.42
C ARG A 46 -3.29 -3.72 -1.66
N TRP A 47 -3.06 -4.75 -0.87
CA TRP A 47 -2.02 -5.74 -1.13
C TRP A 47 -2.55 -6.76 -2.14
N HIS A 48 -1.85 -6.91 -3.26
CA HIS A 48 -2.11 -7.94 -4.24
C HIS A 48 -0.94 -8.91 -4.24
N PRO A 49 -1.08 -10.08 -3.58
CA PRO A 49 -0.03 -11.08 -3.65
C PRO A 49 0.08 -11.61 -5.09
N GLY A 50 1.27 -12.07 -5.49
CA GLY A 50 1.45 -12.74 -6.78
C GLY A 50 0.58 -13.99 -6.94
N THR A 51 0.17 -14.60 -5.82
CA THR A 51 -0.76 -15.73 -5.74
C THR A 51 -1.70 -15.55 -4.54
N GLY A 52 -2.99 -15.88 -4.73
CA GLY A 52 -4.01 -15.77 -3.70
C GLY A 52 -4.84 -14.48 -3.78
N GLU A 53 -5.71 -14.28 -2.79
CA GLU A 53 -6.66 -13.17 -2.79
C GLU A 53 -6.03 -11.83 -2.37
N PRO A 54 -6.44 -10.71 -2.98
CA PRO A 54 -6.05 -9.38 -2.54
C PRO A 54 -6.54 -9.07 -1.12
N VAL A 55 -5.73 -8.34 -0.36
CA VAL A 55 -6.05 -7.92 1.00
C VAL A 55 -6.18 -6.41 1.03
N GLU A 56 -7.33 -5.92 1.51
CA GLU A 56 -7.54 -4.50 1.75
C GLU A 56 -6.75 -4.04 2.99
N LEU A 57 -6.03 -2.93 2.86
CA LEU A 57 -5.34 -2.30 3.97
C LEU A 57 -6.26 -1.20 4.48
N LEU A 58 -6.67 -1.25 5.75
CA LEU A 58 -7.64 -0.30 6.29
C LEU A 58 -6.96 1.01 6.73
N PRO A 59 -7.46 2.18 6.32
CA PRO A 59 -6.94 3.46 6.83
C PRO A 59 -7.22 3.63 8.33
N PRO A 60 -6.49 4.51 9.04
CA PRO A 60 -5.44 5.39 8.53
C PRO A 60 -4.12 4.65 8.27
N TYR A 61 -3.38 5.09 7.26
CA TYR A 61 -2.08 4.52 6.94
C TYR A 61 -0.95 5.31 7.61
N ARG A 62 -0.06 4.61 8.30
CA ARG A 62 1.23 5.16 8.73
C ARG A 62 2.36 4.34 8.15
N LEU A 63 3.41 5.03 7.69
CA LEU A 63 4.62 4.40 7.20
C LEU A 63 5.72 4.60 8.23
N GLU A 64 6.31 3.50 8.67
CA GLU A 64 7.53 3.50 9.46
C GLU A 64 8.66 2.99 8.59
N ARG A 65 9.67 3.82 8.40
CA ARG A 65 10.88 3.41 7.67
C ARG A 65 11.61 2.39 8.53
N VAL A 66 11.92 1.25 7.94
CA VAL A 66 12.71 0.19 8.57
C VAL A 66 14.07 0.16 7.88
N GLU A 67 15.11 0.36 8.67
CA GLU A 67 16.48 0.19 8.19
C GLU A 67 16.76 -1.30 7.97
N LEU A 68 17.10 -1.67 6.73
CA LEU A 68 17.40 -3.04 6.35
C LEU A 68 18.91 -3.34 6.36
N ARG A 69 19.70 -2.59 7.13
CA ARG A 69 21.15 -2.74 7.17
C ARG A 69 21.48 -4.22 7.40
N HIS A 70 22.28 -4.80 6.49
CA HIS A 70 22.74 -6.20 6.53
C HIS A 70 21.71 -7.30 6.19
N SER A 71 20.52 -6.97 5.68
CA SER A 71 19.60 -8.02 5.20
C SER A 71 20.06 -8.61 3.86
N HIS A 72 20.64 -9.82 3.91
CA HIS A 72 21.10 -10.57 2.73
C HIS A 72 19.96 -10.75 1.69
N ARG A 73 18.72 -10.97 2.16
CA ARG A 73 17.55 -11.14 1.29
C ARG A 73 17.06 -9.82 0.67
N ALA A 74 17.24 -8.69 1.34
CA ALA A 74 16.93 -7.38 0.76
C ALA A 74 17.92 -7.05 -0.39
N ARG A 75 19.21 -7.37 -0.20
CA ARG A 75 20.23 -7.27 -1.25
C ARG A 75 19.92 -8.15 -2.48
N LEU A 76 19.47 -9.39 -2.28
CA LEU A 76 19.10 -10.31 -3.38
C LEU A 76 18.00 -9.77 -4.30
N HIS A 77 17.14 -8.87 -3.80
CA HIS A 77 16.07 -8.24 -4.58
C HIS A 77 16.38 -6.77 -4.96
N GLY A 78 17.61 -6.28 -4.73
CA GLY A 78 17.96 -4.86 -4.97
C GLY A 78 17.24 -3.86 -4.06
N LEU A 79 16.65 -4.33 -2.96
CA LEU A 79 15.84 -3.52 -2.06
C LEU A 79 16.72 -2.99 -0.92
N THR A 80 16.82 -1.68 -0.79
CA THR A 80 17.61 -1.02 0.26
C THR A 80 16.75 -0.35 1.35
N ALA A 81 15.42 -0.42 1.21
CA ALA A 81 14.48 0.17 2.16
C ALA A 81 13.33 -0.80 2.47
N GLY A 82 13.00 -0.89 3.76
CA GLY A 82 11.79 -1.54 4.24
C GLY A 82 10.83 -0.48 4.73
N VAL A 83 9.53 -0.71 4.55
CA VAL A 83 8.49 0.10 5.16
C VAL A 83 7.55 -0.82 5.91
N ARG A 84 7.36 -0.53 7.19
CA ARG A 84 6.25 -1.08 7.94
C ARG A 84 5.04 -0.18 7.69
N LEU A 85 4.02 -0.75 7.05
CA LEU A 85 2.75 -0.09 6.84
C LEU A 85 1.85 -0.45 8.02
N VAL A 86 1.46 0.53 8.83
CA VAL A 86 0.55 0.36 9.96
C VAL A 86 -0.85 0.77 9.50
N THR A 87 -1.81 -0.13 9.68
CA THR A 87 -3.23 0.02 9.35
C THR A 87 -4.09 -0.34 10.56
N ALA A 88 -5.39 -0.06 10.53
CA ALA A 88 -6.30 -0.44 11.63
C ALA A 88 -6.31 -1.98 11.79
N GLY A 89 -5.67 -2.49 12.84
CA GLY A 89 -5.62 -3.92 13.18
C GLY A 89 -4.55 -4.75 12.47
N TRP A 90 -3.68 -4.14 11.65
CA TRP A 90 -2.66 -4.90 10.91
C TRP A 90 -1.39 -4.06 10.67
N SER A 91 -0.21 -4.71 10.67
CA SER A 91 1.06 -4.01 10.43
C SER A 91 2.10 -4.88 9.70
N PRO A 92 1.93 -5.09 8.38
CA PRO A 92 2.89 -5.83 7.57
C PRO A 92 4.18 -5.04 7.32
N LEU A 93 5.29 -5.77 7.21
CA LEU A 93 6.55 -5.26 6.67
C LEU A 93 6.60 -5.51 5.17
N PHE A 94 6.72 -4.44 4.39
CA PHE A 94 6.94 -4.50 2.94
C PHE A 94 8.35 -4.03 2.61
N LEU A 95 9.05 -4.84 1.82
CA LEU A 95 10.30 -4.42 1.19
C LEU A 95 9.94 -3.81 -0.17
N VAL A 96 10.35 -2.56 -0.39
CA VAL A 96 9.96 -1.77 -1.57
C VAL A 96 11.17 -1.03 -2.11
N ALA A 97 11.17 -0.72 -3.41
CA ALA A 97 12.22 0.08 -4.00
C ALA A 97 12.17 1.51 -3.42
N PRO A 98 13.33 2.15 -3.14
CA PRO A 98 13.36 3.53 -2.65
C PRO A 98 12.61 4.53 -3.53
N ALA A 99 12.58 4.30 -4.84
CA ALA A 99 11.90 5.13 -5.83
C ALA A 99 10.36 5.15 -5.65
N ASP A 100 9.77 4.13 -5.01
CA ASP A 100 8.33 4.02 -4.81
C ASP A 100 7.87 4.49 -3.42
N LEU A 101 8.81 4.78 -2.51
CA LEU A 101 8.51 5.33 -1.18
C LEU A 101 7.69 6.62 -1.23
N PRO A 102 7.96 7.60 -2.14
CA PRO A 102 7.19 8.82 -2.19
C PRO A 102 5.71 8.59 -2.51
N ALA A 103 5.40 7.63 -3.39
CA ALA A 103 4.02 7.32 -3.76
C ALA A 103 3.24 6.74 -2.57
N LEU A 104 3.85 5.83 -1.81
CA LEU A 104 3.27 5.30 -0.59
C LEU A 104 3.08 6.40 0.48
N ALA A 105 4.08 7.26 0.66
CA ALA A 105 4.01 8.35 1.63
C ALA A 105 2.88 9.33 1.33
N LEU A 106 2.71 9.68 0.05
CA LEU A 106 1.60 10.53 -0.41
C LEU A 106 0.24 9.88 -0.16
N ALA A 107 0.09 8.60 -0.51
CA ALA A 107 -1.13 7.84 -0.24
C ALA A 107 -1.46 7.83 1.25
N ALA A 108 -0.46 7.55 2.10
CA ALA A 108 -0.65 7.52 3.55
C ALA A 108 -1.05 8.88 4.13
N ALA A 109 -0.37 9.96 3.70
CA ALA A 109 -0.67 11.32 4.14
C ALA A 109 -2.10 11.75 3.81
N SER A 110 -2.67 11.29 2.68
CA SER A 110 -4.03 11.63 2.26
C SER A 110 -5.12 11.15 3.23
N THR A 111 -4.86 10.10 4.01
CA THR A 111 -5.82 9.52 4.97
C THR A 111 -5.81 10.19 6.34
N ARG A 112 -4.75 10.94 6.65
CA ARG A 112 -4.63 11.64 7.94
C ARG A 112 -5.54 12.87 8.04
N ARG A 113 -5.90 13.48 6.90
CA ARG A 113 -6.74 14.70 6.86
C ARG A 113 -8.23 14.43 7.06
N THR A 114 -8.67 13.18 7.00
CA THR A 114 -10.07 12.74 7.14
C THR A 114 -10.38 12.10 8.50
N ALA A 115 -9.37 11.97 9.38
CA ALA A 115 -9.54 11.38 10.71
C ALA A 115 -9.74 12.44 11.81
N CYS A 116 -10.10 13.68 11.43
CA CYS A 116 -10.42 14.78 12.32
C CYS A 116 -11.92 15.05 12.29
#